data_AF-A0A365D4N5-F1
#
_entry.id   AF-A0A365D4N5-F1
#
_cell.length_a   1.000
_cell.length_b   1.000
_cell.length_c   1.000
_cell.angle_alpha   90.00
_cell.angle_beta   90.00
_cell.angle_gamma   90.00
#
_symmetry.space_group_name_H-M   'P 1'
#
loop_
_entity.id
_entity.type
_entity.pdbx_description
1 polymer ?
#
loop_
_entity_poly.entity_id
_entity_poly.type
_entity_poly.pdbx_seq_one_letter_code
_entity_poly.pdbx_strand_id
1 'polypeptide(L)'
;MTLRFYDTASAEVRNFTPIVEGKVSLYYCGATVQGMPHVGHIRSAIAFDQLTRWLQYRGLRVTVVRNVTDIDDKILAKSEASFAPDFIPEPGEVPREEWWALAYRYEREFLAAYDTLGVSRPTYEPRATGHIPEMHALIQQLIDRGHAYPALDESGDVYFDVRSWGNYGALTRQNIDDMQAAPDADPRGKKDPRDFALWKGSKEGEPATASWASPWGAGRPGWHLECSAMVTKYLGTAFDIHGGGLDLRFPHHENEMAQSQAAGHGFANFWMHNGMVTYQGEKMSKSVGNTISPTEMLELASPRVVRYYLGQAHYRSVLDYRPTSLQEAAAAVERIDGFLAKAVARFGADFGFVAGGSADPAEALDAFSTAMDDDLNVPRALAALHEAVRAGNTALADGDDDAARKAMYAVVTMTDVLGLNAVAGSGQAGSREADALGVLVEAQLAARAAARAAKDWAASDAIRDTLNQAGVLVEDGPDGATWSLKRD
;
A
#
# COMPACT_ATOMS: atom_id res chain seq x y z
N MET A 1 -14.68 20.21 -8.53
CA MET A 1 -14.50 20.26 -7.07
C MET A 1 -13.01 20.39 -6.74
N THR A 2 -12.68 20.96 -5.57
CA THR A 2 -11.30 21.19 -5.10
C THR A 2 -10.84 20.00 -4.26
N LEU A 3 -9.64 19.48 -4.54
CA LEU A 3 -9.01 18.40 -3.74
C LEU A 3 -8.74 18.90 -2.32
N ARG A 4 -9.03 18.07 -1.31
CA ARG A 4 -8.79 18.38 0.09
C ARG A 4 -8.22 17.15 0.79
N PHE A 5 -7.24 17.36 1.65
CA PHE A 5 -6.63 16.30 2.46
C PHE A 5 -6.48 16.75 3.89
N TYR A 6 -6.56 15.79 4.81
CA TYR A 6 -6.14 16.00 6.19
C TYR A 6 -4.63 16.14 6.24
N ASP A 7 -4.18 17.30 6.69
CA ASP A 7 -2.78 17.57 6.95
C ASP A 7 -2.49 17.38 8.44
N THR A 8 -1.53 16.52 8.74
CA THR A 8 -1.17 16.18 10.11
C THR A 8 -0.54 17.37 10.85
N ALA A 9 0.21 18.22 10.13
CA ALA A 9 0.84 19.39 10.74
C ALA A 9 -0.21 20.41 11.21
N SER A 10 -1.16 20.77 10.33
CA SER A 10 -2.24 21.70 10.68
C SER A 10 -3.40 21.06 11.45
N ALA A 11 -3.48 19.72 11.49
CA ALA A 11 -4.55 18.93 12.09
C ALA A 11 -5.95 19.27 11.57
N GLU A 12 -6.05 19.59 10.28
CA GLU A 12 -7.30 19.96 9.60
C GLU A 12 -7.35 19.39 8.18
N VAL A 13 -8.56 19.25 7.66
CA VAL A 13 -8.79 18.96 6.23
C VAL A 13 -8.75 20.28 5.47
N ARG A 14 -7.67 20.52 4.73
CA ARG A 14 -7.45 21.76 3.98
C ARG A 14 -7.33 21.51 2.47
N ASN A 15 -7.55 22.56 1.69
CA ASN A 15 -7.45 22.50 0.23
C ASN A 15 -6.03 22.15 -0.19
N PHE A 16 -5.91 21.17 -1.08
CA PHE A 16 -4.67 20.80 -1.72
C PHE A 16 -4.48 21.63 -2.99
N THR A 17 -3.32 22.28 -3.08
CA THR A 17 -2.86 22.96 -4.29
C THR A 17 -1.41 22.57 -4.46
N PRO A 18 -1.04 21.97 -5.60
CA PRO A 18 0.34 21.58 -5.82
C PRO A 18 1.26 22.81 -5.88
N ILE A 19 2.48 22.67 -5.37
CA ILE A 19 3.53 23.70 -5.39
C ILE A 19 3.85 24.10 -6.84
N VAL A 20 3.84 23.13 -7.76
CA VAL A 20 3.97 23.37 -9.20
C VAL A 20 2.68 22.98 -9.89
N GLU A 21 2.01 23.94 -10.51
CA GLU A 21 0.75 23.71 -11.20
C GLU A 21 0.80 22.48 -12.13
N GLY A 22 -0.19 21.60 -12.01
CA GLY A 22 -0.30 20.36 -12.80
C GLY A 22 0.65 19.22 -12.40
N LYS A 23 1.52 19.39 -11.40
CA LYS A 23 2.48 18.37 -10.95
C LYS A 23 2.38 18.13 -9.45
N VAL A 24 2.48 16.88 -9.02
CA VAL A 24 2.51 16.51 -7.59
C VAL A 24 3.78 15.72 -7.30
N SER A 25 4.56 16.17 -6.32
CA SER A 25 5.69 15.45 -5.75
C SER A 25 5.28 14.76 -4.43
N LEU A 26 5.27 13.42 -4.44
CA LEU A 26 4.82 12.61 -3.31
C LEU A 26 5.97 11.73 -2.84
N TYR A 27 6.32 11.85 -1.57
CA TYR A 27 7.17 10.90 -0.86
C TYR A 27 6.36 10.14 0.18
N TYR A 28 6.60 8.84 0.32
CA TYR A 28 6.16 8.11 1.51
C TYR A 28 7.22 7.12 1.95
N CYS A 29 7.43 7.01 3.26
CA CYS A 29 8.45 6.12 3.81
C CYS A 29 8.13 4.67 3.45
N GLY A 30 9.11 3.97 2.87
CA GLY A 30 9.00 2.55 2.58
C GLY A 30 9.50 1.69 3.73
N ALA A 31 9.81 0.43 3.40
CA ALA A 31 10.08 -0.58 4.41
C ALA A 31 11.56 -0.63 4.84
N THR A 32 11.80 -0.88 6.12
CA THR A 32 13.02 -1.52 6.58
C THR A 32 12.96 -3.00 6.18
N VAL A 33 13.85 -3.45 5.30
CA VAL A 33 13.85 -4.81 4.74
C VAL A 33 14.51 -5.83 5.66
N GLN A 34 14.05 -5.84 6.91
CA GLN A 34 14.54 -6.72 7.98
C GLN A 34 13.79 -8.06 8.05
N GLY A 35 12.68 -8.23 7.33
CA GLY A 35 11.80 -9.39 7.50
C GLY A 35 10.68 -9.43 6.49
N MET A 36 9.85 -10.47 6.55
CA MET A 36 8.68 -10.60 5.69
C MET A 36 7.74 -9.39 5.83
N PRO A 37 7.10 -8.93 4.74
CA PRO A 37 6.09 -7.90 4.83
C PRO A 37 4.93 -8.38 5.71
N HIS A 38 4.42 -7.51 6.58
CA HIS A 38 3.16 -7.73 7.28
C HIS A 38 2.06 -6.84 6.67
N VAL A 39 0.81 -7.13 7.02
CA VAL A 39 -0.36 -6.45 6.43
C VAL A 39 -0.36 -4.93 6.62
N GLY A 40 0.20 -4.42 7.73
CA GLY A 40 0.38 -2.97 7.92
C GLY A 40 1.20 -2.28 6.82
N HIS A 41 2.29 -2.89 6.36
CA HIS A 41 3.13 -2.34 5.28
C HIS A 41 2.37 -2.28 3.96
N ILE A 42 1.63 -3.34 3.66
CA ILE A 42 0.85 -3.45 2.43
C ILE A 42 -0.29 -2.44 2.43
N ARG A 43 -0.98 -2.27 3.57
CA ARG A 43 -2.03 -1.27 3.71
C ARG A 43 -1.53 0.14 3.43
N SER A 44 -0.38 0.51 3.99
CA SER A 44 0.24 1.81 3.73
C SER A 44 0.49 2.01 2.23
N ALA A 45 1.09 1.01 1.58
CA ALA A 45 1.36 1.05 0.15
C ALA A 45 0.07 1.16 -0.71
N ILE A 46 -1.00 0.45 -0.35
CA ILE A 46 -2.31 0.54 -1.03
C ILE A 46 -2.93 1.94 -0.86
N ALA A 47 -2.86 2.54 0.33
CA ALA A 47 -3.41 3.88 0.56
C ALA A 47 -2.72 4.95 -0.31
N PHE A 48 -1.39 4.92 -0.40
CA PHE A 48 -0.64 5.85 -1.24
C PHE A 48 -0.75 5.54 -2.74
N ASP A 49 -0.99 4.28 -3.11
CA ASP A 49 -1.33 3.91 -4.49
C ASP A 49 -2.72 4.44 -4.89
N GLN A 50 -3.73 4.33 -4.03
CA GLN A 50 -5.06 4.93 -4.26
C GLN A 50 -4.98 6.46 -4.39
N LEU A 51 -4.20 7.12 -3.54
CA LEU A 51 -3.92 8.56 -3.65
C LEU A 51 -3.26 8.90 -5.00
N THR A 52 -2.21 8.16 -5.37
CA THR A 52 -1.49 8.37 -6.63
C THR A 52 -2.41 8.21 -7.83
N ARG A 53 -3.18 7.12 -7.88
CA ARG A 53 -4.16 6.84 -8.94
C ARG A 53 -5.23 7.93 -9.01
N TRP A 54 -5.72 8.42 -7.87
CA TRP A 54 -6.69 9.51 -7.85
C TRP A 54 -6.11 10.81 -8.41
N LEU A 55 -4.92 11.20 -7.98
CA LEU A 55 -4.24 12.40 -8.48
C LEU A 55 -3.97 12.31 -9.99
N GLN A 56 -3.56 11.14 -10.49
CA GLN A 56 -3.37 10.88 -11.92
C GLN A 56 -4.70 10.94 -12.69
N TYR A 57 -5.78 10.36 -12.15
CA TYR A 57 -7.12 10.45 -12.73
C TYR A 57 -7.61 11.90 -12.83
N ARG A 58 -7.24 12.75 -11.86
CA ARG A 58 -7.49 14.20 -11.89
C ARG A 58 -6.62 14.97 -12.90
N GLY A 59 -5.80 14.28 -13.69
CA GLY A 59 -4.97 14.84 -14.74
C GLY A 59 -3.64 15.41 -14.26
N LEU A 60 -3.25 15.15 -13.00
CA LEU A 60 -1.98 15.62 -12.45
C LEU A 60 -0.83 14.68 -12.83
N ARG A 61 0.33 15.24 -13.14
CA ARG A 61 1.56 14.47 -13.28
C ARG A 61 2.16 14.20 -11.91
N VAL A 62 2.06 12.97 -11.43
CA VAL A 62 2.56 12.58 -10.10
C VAL A 62 3.96 11.98 -10.21
N THR A 63 4.91 12.47 -9.40
CA THR A 63 6.22 11.84 -9.16
C THR A 63 6.20 11.25 -7.76
N VAL A 64 6.32 9.93 -7.69
CA VAL A 64 6.26 9.18 -6.42
C VAL A 64 7.65 8.66 -6.09
N VAL A 65 8.13 8.95 -4.88
CA VAL A 65 9.38 8.41 -4.34
C VAL A 65 9.05 7.62 -3.08
N ARG A 66 9.51 6.38 -3.00
CA ARG A 66 9.40 5.53 -1.80
C ARG A 66 10.74 4.89 -1.54
N ASN A 67 11.34 5.10 -0.37
CA ASN A 67 12.66 4.53 -0.09
C ASN A 67 12.61 3.05 0.30
N VAL A 68 13.79 2.42 0.29
CA VAL A 68 14.07 1.15 0.96
C VAL A 68 15.15 1.42 2.00
N THR A 69 14.87 1.13 3.27
CA THR A 69 15.89 1.15 4.33
C THR A 69 16.55 -0.23 4.33
N ASP A 70 17.67 -0.33 3.61
CA ASP A 70 18.46 -1.55 3.41
C ASP A 70 19.67 -1.66 4.36
N ILE A 71 19.82 -0.71 5.29
CA ILE A 71 20.76 -0.75 6.41
C ILE A 71 20.05 -0.25 7.68
N ASP A 72 20.06 -1.05 8.75
CA ASP A 72 19.49 -0.68 10.07
C ASP A 72 19.99 -1.69 11.13
N ASP A 73 19.97 -1.28 12.41
CA ASP A 73 20.34 -2.15 13.54
C ASP A 73 19.57 -3.47 13.53
N LYS A 74 18.28 -3.46 13.14
CA LYS A 74 17.47 -4.69 13.10
C LYS A 74 17.89 -5.65 11.99
N ILE A 75 18.39 -5.12 10.87
CA ILE A 75 18.93 -5.95 9.77
C ILE A 75 20.24 -6.60 10.24
N LEU A 76 21.13 -5.80 10.86
CA LEU A 76 22.40 -6.30 11.38
C LEU A 76 22.21 -7.35 12.47
N ALA A 77 21.33 -7.09 13.45
CA ALA A 77 21.05 -8.03 14.53
C ALA A 77 20.48 -9.36 14.04
N LYS A 78 19.61 -9.34 13.01
CA LYS A 78 19.08 -10.57 12.41
C LYS A 78 20.12 -11.34 11.63
N SER A 79 20.97 -10.64 10.88
CA SER A 79 22.10 -11.26 10.19
C SER A 79 23.01 -11.94 11.20
N GLU A 80 23.45 -11.22 12.24
CA GLU A 80 24.29 -11.75 13.32
C GLU A 80 23.67 -12.99 13.97
N ALA A 81 22.40 -12.93 14.35
CA ALA A 81 21.68 -14.07 14.94
C ALA A 81 21.69 -15.31 14.03
N SER A 82 21.62 -15.12 12.70
CA SER A 82 21.64 -16.23 11.74
C SER A 82 22.97 -17.00 11.72
N PHE A 83 24.06 -16.43 12.23
CA PHE A 83 25.37 -17.09 12.32
C PHE A 83 25.56 -17.91 13.60
N ALA A 84 24.64 -17.83 14.56
CA ALA A 84 24.74 -18.60 15.80
C ALA A 84 24.77 -20.11 15.51
N PRO A 85 25.63 -20.92 16.19
CA PRO A 85 25.73 -22.36 15.93
C PRO A 85 24.43 -23.14 16.15
N ASP A 86 23.57 -22.64 17.03
CA ASP A 86 22.27 -23.16 17.42
C ASP A 86 21.10 -22.40 16.77
N PHE A 87 21.37 -21.58 15.75
CA PHE A 87 20.31 -20.88 15.01
C PHE A 87 19.37 -21.88 14.32
N ILE A 88 18.08 -21.80 14.67
CA ILE A 88 17.01 -22.55 14.04
C ILE A 88 16.20 -21.57 13.18
N PRO A 89 16.28 -21.64 11.84
CA PRO A 89 15.59 -20.69 10.98
C PRO A 89 14.07 -20.85 11.07
N GLU A 90 13.33 -19.74 11.21
CA GLU A 90 11.90 -19.70 10.92
C GLU A 90 11.65 -19.85 9.40
N PRO A 91 10.42 -20.19 8.94
CA PRO A 91 10.09 -20.18 7.53
C PRO A 91 10.48 -18.87 6.84
N GLY A 92 11.30 -18.97 5.80
CA GLY A 92 11.81 -17.82 5.06
C GLY A 92 13.06 -17.16 5.67
N GLU A 93 13.66 -17.71 6.71
CA GLU A 93 14.99 -17.30 7.20
C GLU A 93 16.09 -18.21 6.65
N VAL A 94 17.28 -17.64 6.46
CA VAL A 94 18.45 -18.33 5.90
C VAL A 94 19.56 -18.32 6.95
N PRO A 95 20.07 -19.48 7.40
CA PRO A 95 21.22 -19.54 8.30
C PRO A 95 22.47 -18.96 7.66
N ARG A 96 23.30 -18.27 8.46
CA ARG A 96 24.57 -17.66 8.06
C ARG A 96 24.44 -16.70 6.88
N GLU A 97 23.41 -15.87 6.93
CA GLU A 97 23.09 -14.92 5.86
C GLU A 97 23.70 -13.54 6.17
N GLU A 98 24.53 -13.06 5.25
CA GLU A 98 25.09 -11.71 5.29
C GLU A 98 23.99 -10.64 5.28
N TRP A 99 24.19 -9.53 6.01
CA TRP A 99 23.15 -8.51 6.21
C TRP A 99 22.63 -7.92 4.89
N TRP A 100 23.50 -7.71 3.90
CA TRP A 100 23.14 -7.18 2.60
C TRP A 100 22.36 -8.20 1.75
N ALA A 101 22.62 -9.51 1.94
CA ALA A 101 21.88 -10.58 1.29
C ALA A 101 20.48 -10.70 1.90
N LEU A 102 20.39 -10.63 3.22
CA LEU A 102 19.12 -10.62 3.97
C LEU A 102 18.25 -9.43 3.56
N ALA A 103 18.83 -8.22 3.54
CA ALA A 103 18.14 -7.01 3.13
C ALA A 103 17.59 -7.13 1.69
N TYR A 104 18.43 -7.55 0.74
CA TYR A 104 18.03 -7.70 -0.65
C TYR A 104 16.96 -8.78 -0.86
N ARG A 105 17.05 -9.90 -0.11
CA ARG A 105 16.03 -10.96 -0.16
C ARG A 105 14.68 -10.43 0.31
N TYR A 106 14.61 -9.77 1.46
CA TYR A 106 13.34 -9.21 1.93
C TYR A 106 12.83 -8.06 1.06
N GLU A 107 13.71 -7.23 0.48
CA GLU A 107 13.30 -6.23 -0.53
C GLU A 107 12.51 -6.90 -1.67
N ARG A 108 12.97 -8.06 -2.16
CA ARG A 108 12.27 -8.83 -3.19
C ARG A 108 10.93 -9.40 -2.70
N GLU A 109 10.82 -9.82 -1.45
CA GLU A 109 9.56 -10.30 -0.86
C GLU A 109 8.52 -9.16 -0.75
N PHE A 110 8.95 -7.97 -0.31
CA PHE A 110 8.10 -6.78 -0.34
C PHE A 110 7.64 -6.46 -1.76
N LEU A 111 8.55 -6.53 -2.73
CA LEU A 111 8.26 -6.28 -4.13
C LEU A 111 7.23 -7.25 -4.71
N ALA A 112 7.40 -8.54 -4.43
CA ALA A 112 6.46 -9.57 -4.86
C ALA A 112 5.07 -9.36 -4.26
N ALA A 113 4.99 -8.98 -2.98
CA ALA A 113 3.72 -8.66 -2.33
C ALA A 113 3.03 -7.42 -2.95
N TYR A 114 3.80 -6.38 -3.27
CA TYR A 114 3.29 -5.18 -3.96
C TYR A 114 2.76 -5.51 -5.36
N ASP A 115 3.53 -6.26 -6.16
CA ASP A 115 3.13 -6.67 -7.51
C ASP A 115 1.87 -7.55 -7.47
N THR A 116 1.82 -8.51 -6.55
CA THR A 116 0.67 -9.40 -6.40
C THR A 116 -0.61 -8.61 -6.12
N LEU A 117 -0.51 -7.59 -5.28
CA LEU A 117 -1.64 -6.73 -4.89
C LEU A 117 -1.80 -5.48 -5.76
N GLY A 118 -1.12 -5.41 -6.91
CA GLY A 118 -1.32 -4.36 -7.92
C GLY A 118 -0.94 -2.96 -7.45
N VAL A 119 -0.03 -2.85 -6.47
CA VAL A 119 0.52 -1.56 -6.07
C VAL A 119 1.46 -1.07 -7.16
N SER A 120 1.21 0.14 -7.67
CA SER A 120 2.03 0.72 -8.73
C SER A 120 3.46 0.90 -8.26
N ARG A 121 4.43 0.73 -9.16
CA ARG A 121 5.83 1.06 -8.87
C ARG A 121 5.96 2.57 -8.63
N PRO A 122 6.72 3.00 -7.62
CA PRO A 122 7.05 4.41 -7.48
C PRO A 122 7.85 4.89 -8.70
N THR A 123 7.85 6.19 -8.97
CA THR A 123 8.70 6.77 -10.03
C THR A 123 10.17 6.49 -9.76
N TYR A 124 10.58 6.49 -8.49
CA TYR A 124 11.90 6.05 -8.06
C TYR A 124 11.88 5.45 -6.67
N GLU A 125 12.73 4.46 -6.42
CA GLU A 125 12.83 3.71 -5.17
C GLU A 125 14.28 3.75 -4.63
N PRO A 126 14.67 4.82 -3.89
CA PRO A 126 16.04 4.97 -3.40
C PRO A 126 16.34 4.01 -2.24
N ARG A 127 17.52 3.41 -2.26
CA ARG A 127 18.08 2.64 -1.14
C ARG A 127 18.95 3.51 -0.25
N ALA A 128 18.89 3.36 1.07
CA ALA A 128 19.70 4.12 2.01
C ALA A 128 21.22 3.97 1.73
N THR A 129 21.69 2.74 1.48
CA THR A 129 23.12 2.48 1.18
C THR A 129 23.62 3.19 -0.09
N GLY A 130 22.73 3.56 -1.01
CA GLY A 130 23.05 4.29 -2.23
C GLY A 130 23.16 5.81 -2.08
N HIS A 131 22.92 6.37 -0.87
CA HIS A 131 22.78 7.81 -0.65
C HIS A 131 23.63 8.35 0.52
N ILE A 132 24.69 7.63 0.89
CA ILE A 132 25.62 8.05 1.94
C ILE A 132 26.23 9.45 1.71
N PRO A 133 26.65 9.84 0.48
CA PRO A 133 27.17 11.19 0.24
C PRO A 133 26.17 12.30 0.55
N GLU A 134 24.89 12.11 0.20
CA GLU A 134 23.84 13.08 0.51
C GLU A 134 23.56 13.17 2.02
N MET A 135 23.62 12.04 2.72
CA MET A 135 23.49 12.00 4.18
C MET A 135 24.63 12.75 4.86
N HIS A 136 25.88 12.55 4.42
CA HIS A 136 27.03 13.32 4.91
C HIS A 136 26.86 14.83 4.66
N ALA A 137 26.40 15.21 3.47
CA ALA A 137 26.18 16.62 3.13
C ALA A 137 25.12 17.26 4.05
N LEU A 138 24.01 16.56 4.31
CA LEU A 138 22.96 17.04 5.21
C LEU A 138 23.45 17.16 6.66
N ILE A 139 24.22 16.17 7.16
CA ILE A 139 24.83 16.25 8.49
C ILE A 139 25.75 17.47 8.59
N GLN A 140 26.62 17.68 7.60
CA GLN A 140 27.54 18.83 7.62
C GLN A 140 26.78 20.16 7.63
N GLN A 141 25.73 20.28 6.81
CA GLN A 141 24.87 21.46 6.79
C GLN A 141 24.17 21.70 8.14
N LEU A 142 23.74 20.65 8.82
CA LEU A 142 23.16 20.75 10.17
C LEU A 142 24.18 21.19 11.21
N ILE A 143 25.42 20.68 11.15
CA ILE A 143 26.52 21.10 12.02
C ILE A 143 26.86 22.58 11.79
N ASP A 144 27.03 22.99 10.53
CA ASP A 144 27.38 24.36 10.16
C ASP A 144 26.33 25.38 10.63
N ARG A 145 25.07 24.94 10.72
CA ARG A 145 23.94 25.74 11.20
C ARG A 145 23.70 25.64 12.71
N GLY A 146 24.50 24.86 13.43
CA GLY A 146 24.44 24.73 14.88
C GLY A 146 23.32 23.80 15.38
N HIS A 147 22.82 22.90 14.53
CA HIS A 147 21.72 21.98 14.84
C HIS A 147 22.14 20.51 15.00
N ALA A 148 23.42 20.21 14.77
CA ALA A 148 24.00 18.90 14.99
C ALA A 148 25.40 19.02 15.59
N TYR A 149 25.88 17.95 16.20
CA TYR A 149 27.22 17.90 16.79
C TYR A 149 27.79 16.47 16.78
N PRO A 150 29.09 16.30 16.52
CA PRO A 150 29.78 15.04 16.78
C PRO A 150 29.75 14.71 18.28
N ALA A 151 29.60 13.44 18.62
CA ALA A 151 29.58 12.98 20.01
C ALA A 151 30.86 13.36 20.76
N LEU A 152 30.73 13.56 22.08
CA LEU A 152 31.80 14.07 22.93
C LEU A 152 32.81 13.01 23.39
N ASP A 153 32.62 11.75 23.02
CA ASP A 153 33.34 10.57 23.53
C ASP A 153 34.08 9.78 22.44
N GLU A 154 34.35 10.40 21.29
CA GLU A 154 35.08 9.82 20.14
C GLU A 154 34.42 8.55 19.56
N SER A 155 33.14 8.30 19.86
CA SER A 155 32.40 7.14 19.31
C SER A 155 32.25 7.17 17.79
N GLY A 156 32.39 8.36 17.19
CA GLY A 156 32.10 8.63 15.79
C GLY A 156 30.61 8.88 15.52
N ASP A 157 29.76 8.89 16.55
CA ASP A 157 28.36 9.28 16.40
C ASP A 157 28.24 10.77 16.09
N VAL A 158 27.17 11.13 15.38
CA VAL A 158 26.72 12.52 15.21
C VAL A 158 25.27 12.61 15.57
N TYR A 159 24.94 13.55 16.46
CA TYR A 159 23.59 13.74 16.99
C TYR A 159 22.97 15.03 16.48
N PHE A 160 21.65 15.01 16.30
CA PHE A 160 20.85 16.22 16.17
C PHE A 160 20.59 16.79 17.56
N ASP A 161 20.85 18.09 17.75
CA ASP A 161 20.56 18.80 18.99
C ASP A 161 19.09 19.24 18.98
N VAL A 162 18.22 18.50 19.64
CA VAL A 162 16.77 18.79 19.62
C VAL A 162 16.43 20.12 20.30
N ARG A 163 17.29 20.61 21.20
CA ARG A 163 17.12 21.91 21.88
C ARG A 163 17.52 23.09 21.01
N SER A 164 18.39 22.88 20.04
CA SER A 164 18.79 23.90 19.07
C SER A 164 17.64 24.30 18.12
N TRP A 165 16.62 23.44 17.96
CA TRP A 165 15.49 23.67 17.08
C TRP A 165 14.20 23.93 17.87
N GLY A 166 13.85 25.21 18.03
CA GLY A 166 12.70 25.63 18.85
C GLY A 166 11.33 25.12 18.40
N ASN A 167 11.21 24.61 17.16
CA ASN A 167 9.97 24.06 16.61
C ASN A 167 9.89 22.51 16.72
N TYR A 168 10.83 21.85 17.42
CA TYR A 168 10.81 20.40 17.58
C TYR A 168 9.52 19.95 18.31
N GLY A 169 8.80 18.97 17.76
CA GLY A 169 7.50 18.53 18.27
C GLY A 169 6.30 19.19 17.58
N ALA A 170 6.51 20.04 16.58
CA ALA A 170 5.44 20.76 15.88
C ALA A 170 4.51 19.82 15.09
N LEU A 171 5.01 18.73 14.50
CA LEU A 171 4.17 17.80 13.75
C LEU A 171 3.22 17.03 14.66
N THR A 172 3.69 16.66 15.84
CA THR A 172 2.96 15.85 16.83
C THR A 172 2.25 16.68 17.90
N ARG A 173 2.55 17.99 17.95
CA ARG A 173 2.07 18.94 18.96
C ARG A 173 2.45 18.53 20.37
N GLN A 174 3.66 18.03 20.52
CA GLN A 174 4.21 17.59 21.79
C GLN A 174 5.26 18.58 22.28
N ASN A 175 5.26 18.87 23.57
CA ASN A 175 6.35 19.60 24.20
C ASN A 175 7.53 18.66 24.40
N ILE A 176 8.71 19.09 23.98
CA ILE A 176 9.97 18.37 24.15
C ILE A 176 10.25 17.97 25.60
N ASP A 177 9.80 18.76 26.58
CA ASP A 177 9.98 18.48 28.01
C ASP A 177 9.19 17.26 28.50
N ASP A 178 8.13 16.88 27.78
CA ASP A 178 7.29 15.73 28.08
C ASP A 178 7.69 14.47 27.27
N MET A 179 8.72 14.58 26.42
CA MET A 179 9.18 13.49 25.57
C MET A 179 10.14 12.54 26.30
N GLN A 180 10.06 11.26 25.94
CA GLN A 180 11.00 10.24 26.41
C GLN A 180 12.36 10.39 25.71
N ALA A 181 13.40 9.80 26.33
CA ALA A 181 14.73 9.71 25.73
C ALA A 181 14.68 8.95 24.37
N ALA A 182 15.53 9.36 23.44
CA ALA A 182 15.62 8.74 22.12
C ALA A 182 16.33 7.37 22.22
N PRO A 183 15.68 6.25 21.80
CA PRO A 183 16.20 4.89 21.97
C PRO A 183 17.13 4.42 20.83
N ASP A 184 17.43 5.30 19.88
CA ASP A 184 18.03 5.01 18.57
C ASP A 184 19.56 4.82 18.61
N ALA A 185 20.19 5.24 19.70
CA ALA A 185 21.61 5.07 19.99
C ALA A 185 21.84 4.95 21.49
N ASP A 186 23.02 4.46 21.87
CA ASP A 186 23.49 4.49 23.25
C ASP A 186 23.43 5.94 23.77
N PRO A 187 22.88 6.20 24.97
CA PRO A 187 22.80 7.57 25.50
C PRO A 187 24.16 8.23 25.75
N ARG A 188 25.27 7.48 25.65
CA ARG A 188 26.63 8.01 25.72
C ARG A 188 26.88 9.10 24.66
N GLY A 189 27.64 10.12 25.04
CA GLY A 189 28.03 11.21 24.14
C GLY A 189 26.93 12.23 23.82
N LYS A 190 25.65 11.98 24.17
CA LYS A 190 24.54 12.92 23.97
C LYS A 190 24.58 14.08 24.98
N LYS A 191 24.32 15.30 24.52
CA LYS A 191 24.11 16.51 25.35
C LYS A 191 22.74 16.47 26.02
N ASP A 192 21.72 16.03 25.29
CA ASP A 192 20.36 15.84 25.79
C ASP A 192 19.91 14.39 25.51
N PRO A 193 19.25 13.70 26.45
CA PRO A 193 18.78 12.32 26.25
C PRO A 193 17.77 12.16 25.09
N ARG A 194 17.15 13.24 24.62
CA ARG A 194 16.22 13.24 23.47
C ARG A 194 16.91 13.47 22.13
N ASP A 195 18.20 13.82 22.11
CA ASP A 195 18.97 13.94 20.89
C ASP A 195 18.99 12.59 20.16
N PHE A 196 18.81 12.61 18.84
CA PHE A 196 18.77 11.40 18.01
C PHE A 196 19.96 11.37 17.05
N ALA A 197 20.41 10.17 16.72
CA ALA A 197 21.54 9.92 15.85
C ALA A 197 21.21 10.28 14.40
N LEU A 198 22.06 11.12 13.81
CA LEU A 198 22.16 11.32 12.38
C LEU A 198 23.15 10.34 11.77
N TRP A 199 24.26 10.09 12.48
CA TRP A 199 25.29 9.13 12.12
C TRP A 199 25.62 8.29 13.34
N LYS A 200 25.77 6.98 13.13
CA LYS A 200 26.11 6.01 14.17
C LYS A 200 27.51 5.49 13.90
N GLY A 201 28.42 5.75 14.81
CA GLY A 201 29.78 5.24 14.76
C GLY A 201 29.80 3.72 14.76
N SER A 202 30.76 3.14 14.05
CA SER A 202 30.90 1.69 13.96
C SER A 202 31.22 1.07 15.31
N LYS A 203 30.54 -0.03 15.63
CA LYS A 203 30.79 -0.78 16.87
C LYS A 203 31.73 -1.95 16.62
N GLU A 204 32.44 -2.36 17.66
CA GLU A 204 33.22 -3.59 17.63
C GLU A 204 32.28 -4.78 17.34
N GLY A 205 32.69 -5.65 16.41
CA GLY A 205 31.90 -6.80 15.97
C GLY A 205 30.92 -6.53 14.82
N GLU A 206 30.61 -5.27 14.50
CA GLU A 206 29.80 -4.96 13.31
C GLU A 206 30.59 -5.29 12.02
N PRO A 207 29.94 -5.82 10.96
CA PRO A 207 30.61 -6.09 9.69
C PRO A 207 31.21 -4.82 9.08
N ALA A 208 32.45 -4.89 8.61
CA ALA A 208 33.09 -3.76 7.92
C ALA A 208 32.32 -3.31 6.66
N THR A 209 31.54 -4.21 6.05
CA THR A 209 30.67 -3.92 4.90
C THR A 209 29.46 -3.06 5.26
N ALA A 210 29.06 -2.99 6.54
CA ALA A 210 27.99 -2.15 7.05
C ALA A 210 28.48 -0.77 7.55
N SER A 211 29.69 -0.36 7.14
CA SER A 211 30.34 0.87 7.59
C SER A 211 30.92 1.66 6.42
N TRP A 212 30.83 2.98 6.51
CA TRP A 212 31.34 3.95 5.55
C TRP A 212 32.27 4.94 6.25
N ALA A 213 33.32 5.35 5.56
CA ALA A 213 34.19 6.42 6.03
C ALA A 213 33.44 7.76 6.01
N SER A 214 33.46 8.48 7.13
CA SER A 214 32.90 9.82 7.25
C SER A 214 33.91 10.78 7.90
N PRO A 215 33.71 12.10 7.82
CA PRO A 215 34.52 13.09 8.52
C PRO A 215 34.54 12.93 10.05
N TRP A 216 33.56 12.23 10.61
CA TRP A 216 33.40 12.05 12.07
C TRP A 216 33.88 10.68 12.56
N GLY A 217 34.30 9.80 11.65
CA GLY A 217 34.65 8.41 11.97
C GLY A 217 33.91 7.42 11.06
N ALA A 218 34.38 6.18 11.03
CA ALA A 218 33.68 5.12 10.31
C ALA A 218 32.34 4.83 10.99
N GLY A 219 31.27 4.65 10.21
CA GLY A 219 29.93 4.45 10.74
C GLY A 219 28.89 4.27 9.66
N ARG A 220 27.63 4.53 10.00
CA ARG A 220 26.47 4.31 9.15
C ARG A 220 25.37 5.30 9.50
N PRO A 221 24.39 5.54 8.61
CA PRO A 221 23.36 6.53 8.89
C PRO A 221 22.44 6.12 10.05
N GLY A 222 21.89 7.12 10.73
CA GLY A 222 20.73 6.96 11.59
C GLY A 222 19.45 6.92 10.75
N TRP A 223 18.48 6.10 11.15
CA TRP A 223 17.27 5.77 10.39
C TRP A 223 16.51 6.99 9.86
N HIS A 224 16.41 8.06 10.66
CA HIS A 224 15.67 9.28 10.29
C HIS A 224 16.35 10.09 9.17
N LEU A 225 17.69 10.14 9.20
CA LEU A 225 18.48 10.96 8.27
C LEU A 225 18.31 10.51 6.82
N GLU A 226 18.15 9.19 6.62
CA GLU A 226 18.02 8.57 5.32
C GLU A 226 16.93 9.25 4.49
N CYS A 227 15.71 9.31 5.04
CA CYS A 227 14.54 9.84 4.37
C CYS A 227 14.72 11.33 4.01
N SER A 228 15.18 12.15 4.97
CA SER A 228 15.45 13.58 4.76
C SER A 228 16.42 13.85 3.61
N ALA A 229 17.52 13.09 3.54
CA ALA A 229 18.53 13.23 2.49
C ALA A 229 18.02 12.72 1.14
N MET A 230 17.42 11.52 1.10
CA MET A 230 16.94 10.90 -0.14
C MET A 230 15.83 11.71 -0.79
N VAL A 231 14.82 12.12 -0.03
CA VAL A 231 13.68 12.87 -0.60
C VAL A 231 14.12 14.21 -1.18
N THR A 232 15.05 14.91 -0.51
CA THR A 232 15.58 16.20 -0.98
C THR A 232 16.29 16.05 -2.32
N LYS A 233 17.01 14.94 -2.56
CA LYS A 233 17.71 14.67 -3.83
C LYS A 233 16.76 14.57 -5.03
N TYR A 234 15.59 13.93 -4.84
CA TYR A 234 14.69 13.63 -5.96
C TYR A 234 13.52 14.60 -6.09
N LEU A 235 12.99 15.11 -4.98
CA LEU A 235 11.82 15.99 -4.97
C LEU A 235 12.18 17.46 -4.68
N GLY A 236 13.43 17.73 -4.30
CA GLY A 236 13.92 19.06 -3.94
C GLY A 236 13.71 19.42 -2.47
N THR A 237 14.13 20.62 -2.09
CA THR A 237 14.04 21.12 -0.70
C THR A 237 12.63 21.52 -0.27
N ALA A 238 11.64 21.43 -1.15
CA ALA A 238 10.23 21.62 -0.87
C ALA A 238 9.38 20.81 -1.86
N PHE A 239 8.45 20.00 -1.38
CA PHE A 239 7.61 19.08 -2.16
C PHE A 239 6.19 18.97 -1.58
N ASP A 240 5.27 18.36 -2.34
CA ASP A 240 3.84 18.45 -2.05
C ASP A 240 3.37 17.61 -0.86
N ILE A 241 3.66 16.32 -0.86
CA ILE A 241 3.07 15.36 0.10
C ILE A 241 4.17 14.46 0.67
N HIS A 242 4.26 14.39 2.00
CA HIS A 242 5.00 13.38 2.74
C HIS A 242 4.02 12.44 3.44
N GLY A 243 4.20 11.13 3.27
CA GLY A 243 3.32 10.12 3.83
C GLY A 243 4.00 8.97 4.57
N GLY A 244 3.22 8.25 5.37
CA GLY A 244 3.64 7.00 6.00
C GLY A 244 2.58 6.43 6.95
N GLY A 245 2.94 5.36 7.66
CA GLY A 245 2.10 4.82 8.74
C GLY A 245 1.98 5.79 9.91
N LEU A 246 0.88 5.70 10.68
CA LEU A 246 0.66 6.53 11.87
C LEU A 246 1.77 6.39 12.91
N ASP A 247 2.40 5.21 12.99
CA ASP A 247 3.56 4.92 13.83
C ASP A 247 4.83 5.67 13.41
N LEU A 248 4.93 6.11 12.16
CA LEU A 248 6.04 6.94 11.70
C LEU A 248 5.90 8.41 12.08
N ARG A 249 4.70 8.86 12.48
CA ARG A 249 4.46 10.25 12.89
C ARG A 249 5.42 10.70 13.99
N PHE A 250 5.72 9.81 14.94
CA PHE A 250 6.73 10.03 15.97
C PHE A 250 7.47 8.73 16.30
N PRO A 251 8.81 8.74 16.43
CA PRO A 251 9.67 9.92 16.27
C PRO A 251 10.05 10.21 14.81
N HIS A 252 9.78 9.31 13.86
CA HIS A 252 10.43 9.32 12.55
C HIS A 252 10.19 10.59 11.74
N HIS A 253 8.94 10.91 11.40
CA HIS A 253 8.59 12.09 10.61
C HIS A 253 8.82 13.41 11.36
N GLU A 254 8.69 13.43 12.69
CA GLU A 254 9.07 14.60 13.50
C GLU A 254 10.58 14.89 13.37
N ASN A 255 11.40 13.85 13.41
CA ASN A 255 12.85 13.97 13.23
C ASN A 255 13.21 14.39 11.80
N GLU A 256 12.52 13.87 10.79
CA GLU A 256 12.72 14.29 9.39
C GLU A 256 12.35 15.75 9.15
N MET A 257 11.22 16.19 9.71
CA MET A 257 10.82 17.60 9.69
C MET A 257 11.89 18.46 10.36
N ALA A 258 12.37 18.06 11.54
CA ALA A 258 13.38 18.79 12.27
C ALA A 258 14.70 18.88 11.50
N GLN A 259 15.24 17.75 11.02
CA GLN A 259 16.45 17.70 10.20
C GLN A 259 16.35 18.62 8.97
N SER A 260 15.24 18.51 8.24
CA SER A 260 15.10 19.23 6.98
C SER A 260 14.86 20.73 7.18
N GLN A 261 13.99 21.11 8.12
CA GLN A 261 13.70 22.52 8.39
C GLN A 261 14.87 23.23 9.10
N ALA A 262 15.57 22.54 10.01
CA ALA A 262 16.79 23.07 10.63
C ALA A 262 17.90 23.29 9.59
N ALA A 263 17.98 22.44 8.57
CA ALA A 263 18.86 22.65 7.42
C ALA A 263 18.44 23.85 6.55
N GLY A 264 17.22 24.36 6.70
CA GLY A 264 16.67 25.50 5.94
C GLY A 264 15.75 25.10 4.78
N HIS A 265 15.29 23.85 4.74
CA HIS A 265 14.39 23.35 3.70
C HIS A 265 12.93 23.56 4.10
N GLY A 266 12.05 23.82 3.11
CA GLY A 266 10.59 23.84 3.34
C GLY A 266 10.02 22.43 3.58
N PHE A 267 10.70 21.41 3.04
CA PHE A 267 10.39 19.99 3.15
C PHE A 267 9.02 19.62 2.58
N ALA A 268 8.04 19.25 3.40
CA ALA A 268 6.73 18.79 2.94
C ALA A 268 5.64 19.84 3.15
N ASN A 269 4.85 20.13 2.12
CA ASN A 269 3.65 20.96 2.25
C ASN A 269 2.56 20.22 3.03
N PHE A 270 2.26 18.95 2.71
CA PHE A 270 1.26 18.13 3.41
C PHE A 270 1.88 16.91 4.09
N TRP A 271 1.38 16.56 5.28
CA TRP A 271 1.71 15.33 5.98
C TRP A 271 0.51 14.39 6.10
N MET A 272 0.57 13.22 5.47
CA MET A 272 -0.54 12.25 5.42
C MET A 272 -0.16 10.94 6.12
N HIS A 273 -0.93 10.52 7.12
CA HIS A 273 -0.65 9.29 7.85
C HIS A 273 -1.79 8.28 7.74
N ASN A 274 -1.49 7.05 7.33
CA ASN A 274 -2.48 5.97 7.30
C ASN A 274 -2.61 5.30 8.68
N GLY A 275 -3.83 4.88 9.02
CA GLY A 275 -4.13 4.20 10.27
C GLY A 275 -3.53 2.80 10.35
N MET A 276 -3.47 2.29 11.59
CA MET A 276 -2.92 0.98 11.92
C MET A 276 -3.87 -0.16 11.50
N VAL A 277 -3.32 -1.36 11.37
CA VAL A 277 -4.11 -2.59 11.24
C VAL A 277 -4.12 -3.32 12.58
N THR A 278 -5.31 -3.73 13.04
CA THR A 278 -5.50 -4.50 14.28
C THR A 278 -6.07 -5.87 13.97
N TYR A 279 -5.97 -6.80 14.91
CA TYR A 279 -6.62 -8.10 14.86
C TYR A 279 -7.62 -8.17 16.02
N GLN A 280 -8.92 -8.23 15.72
CA GLN A 280 -10.00 -8.28 16.72
C GLN A 280 -9.88 -7.18 17.81
N GLY A 281 -9.52 -5.96 17.41
CA GLY A 281 -9.35 -4.82 18.31
C GLY A 281 -8.00 -4.74 19.02
N GLU A 282 -7.15 -5.76 18.89
CA GLU A 282 -5.81 -5.76 19.48
C GLU A 282 -4.72 -5.39 18.47
N LYS A 283 -3.65 -4.77 18.97
CA LYS A 283 -2.46 -4.52 18.14
C LYS A 283 -1.83 -5.85 17.75
N MET A 284 -1.59 -6.05 16.46
CA MET A 284 -0.91 -7.24 15.97
C MET A 284 0.54 -7.29 16.51
N SER A 285 0.95 -8.44 17.04
CA SER A 285 2.33 -8.71 17.42
C SER A 285 2.64 -10.20 17.31
N LYS A 286 3.85 -10.54 16.84
CA LYS A 286 4.30 -11.93 16.75
C LYS A 286 4.23 -12.64 18.11
N SER A 287 4.57 -11.94 19.19
CA SER A 287 4.56 -12.46 20.56
C SER A 287 3.18 -12.86 21.09
N VAL A 288 2.11 -12.25 20.58
CA VAL A 288 0.72 -12.57 20.96
C VAL A 288 0.11 -13.61 20.02
N GLY A 289 0.77 -13.92 18.89
CA GLY A 289 0.29 -14.89 17.91
C GLY A 289 -0.92 -14.41 17.11
N ASN A 290 -1.24 -13.11 17.15
CA ASN A 290 -2.40 -12.50 16.48
C ASN A 290 -2.01 -11.75 15.19
N THR A 291 -0.91 -12.14 14.54
CA THR A 291 -0.48 -11.57 13.26
C THR A 291 -1.10 -12.32 12.10
N ILE A 292 -1.46 -11.59 11.05
CA ILE A 292 -1.71 -12.16 9.74
C ILE A 292 -0.77 -11.51 8.73
N SER A 293 -0.11 -12.34 7.93
CA SER A 293 0.78 -11.93 6.85
C SER A 293 0.00 -11.75 5.53
N PRO A 294 0.52 -10.95 4.59
CA PRO A 294 -0.04 -10.86 3.25
C PRO A 294 -0.11 -12.22 2.54
N THR A 295 0.89 -13.08 2.76
CA THR A 295 0.91 -14.45 2.21
C THR A 295 -0.27 -15.27 2.73
N GLU A 296 -0.50 -15.29 4.04
CA GLU A 296 -1.66 -15.98 4.63
C GLU A 296 -2.99 -15.40 4.12
N MET A 297 -3.10 -14.08 3.96
CA MET A 297 -4.31 -13.47 3.35
C MET A 297 -4.53 -13.94 1.91
N LEU A 298 -3.46 -14.10 1.13
CA LEU A 298 -3.50 -14.53 -0.26
C LEU A 298 -3.78 -16.04 -0.40
N GLU A 299 -3.52 -16.85 0.63
CA GLU A 299 -3.97 -18.23 0.71
C GLU A 299 -5.48 -18.33 0.97
N LEU A 300 -6.04 -17.36 1.70
CA LEU A 300 -7.45 -17.33 2.10
C LEU A 300 -8.36 -16.66 1.06
N ALA A 301 -7.84 -15.75 0.24
CA ALA A 301 -8.63 -14.99 -0.72
C ALA A 301 -7.82 -14.53 -1.93
N SER A 302 -8.51 -14.26 -3.04
CA SER A 302 -7.84 -13.78 -4.26
C SER A 302 -7.16 -12.41 -4.03
N PRO A 303 -6.10 -12.07 -4.79
CA PRO A 303 -5.43 -10.78 -4.67
C PRO A 303 -6.37 -9.57 -4.74
N ARG A 304 -7.44 -9.66 -5.54
CA ARG A 304 -8.44 -8.59 -5.68
C ARG A 304 -9.26 -8.40 -4.41
N VAL A 305 -9.64 -9.49 -3.76
CA VAL A 305 -10.36 -9.48 -2.48
C VAL A 305 -9.47 -8.94 -1.37
N VAL A 306 -8.22 -9.39 -1.30
CA VAL A 306 -7.25 -8.89 -0.32
C VAL A 306 -7.03 -7.39 -0.52
N ARG A 307 -6.80 -6.94 -1.76
CA ARG A 307 -6.65 -5.51 -2.08
C ARG A 307 -7.90 -4.71 -1.71
N TYR A 308 -9.09 -5.19 -2.07
CA TYR A 308 -10.36 -4.55 -1.71
C TYR A 308 -10.46 -4.38 -0.18
N TYR A 309 -10.21 -5.47 0.56
CA TYR A 309 -10.27 -5.45 2.03
C TYR A 309 -9.30 -4.44 2.65
N LEU A 310 -8.05 -4.40 2.18
CA LEU A 310 -7.02 -3.50 2.72
C LEU A 310 -7.26 -2.03 2.34
N GLY A 311 -7.92 -1.80 1.20
CA GLY A 311 -8.22 -0.47 0.67
C GLY A 311 -9.61 0.07 0.99
N GLN A 312 -10.53 -0.71 1.57
CA GLN A 312 -11.95 -0.27 1.71
C GLN A 312 -12.19 0.74 2.83
N ALA A 313 -11.36 0.71 3.88
CA ALA A 313 -11.49 1.63 5.00
C ALA A 313 -10.88 2.98 4.65
N HIS A 314 -11.39 4.05 5.26
CA HIS A 314 -10.75 5.36 5.19
C HIS A 314 -9.27 5.23 5.59
N TYR A 315 -8.34 5.81 4.82
CA TYR A 315 -6.92 5.52 4.98
C TYR A 315 -6.40 5.83 6.39
N ARG A 316 -6.94 6.88 7.04
CA ARG A 316 -6.64 7.31 8.43
C ARG A 316 -7.25 6.44 9.53
N SER A 317 -8.28 5.63 9.23
CA SER A 317 -8.97 4.82 10.24
C SER A 317 -8.17 3.58 10.61
N VAL A 318 -8.40 3.03 11.81
CA VAL A 318 -7.92 1.68 12.13
C VAL A 318 -8.69 0.67 11.28
N LEU A 319 -7.98 -0.26 10.64
CA LEU A 319 -8.58 -1.37 9.91
C LEU A 319 -8.48 -2.60 10.81
N ASP A 320 -9.64 -3.07 11.27
CA ASP A 320 -9.73 -4.23 12.15
C ASP A 320 -9.92 -5.50 11.32
N TYR A 321 -8.97 -6.42 11.41
CA TYR A 321 -9.06 -7.73 10.79
C TYR A 321 -9.80 -8.71 11.69
N ARG A 322 -10.75 -9.42 11.07
CA ARG A 322 -11.54 -10.49 11.69
C ARG A 322 -11.57 -11.69 10.74
N PRO A 323 -11.79 -12.90 11.25
CA PRO A 323 -11.91 -14.09 10.40
C PRO A 323 -12.93 -13.98 9.27
N THR A 324 -14.03 -13.22 9.45
CA THR A 324 -15.06 -13.01 8.41
C THR A 324 -14.71 -11.89 7.42
N SER A 325 -13.68 -11.09 7.68
CA SER A 325 -13.39 -9.87 6.91
C SER A 325 -13.11 -10.14 5.43
N LEU A 326 -12.38 -11.21 5.12
CA LEU A 326 -12.12 -11.57 3.71
C LEU A 326 -13.36 -12.15 3.02
N GLN A 327 -14.25 -12.82 3.76
CA GLN A 327 -15.51 -13.34 3.22
C GLN A 327 -16.46 -12.18 2.85
N GLU A 328 -16.56 -11.17 3.71
CA GLU A 328 -17.34 -9.96 3.44
C GLU A 328 -16.78 -9.18 2.25
N ALA A 329 -15.46 -9.04 2.17
CA ALA A 329 -14.79 -8.43 1.02
C ALA A 329 -14.99 -9.24 -0.27
N ALA A 330 -14.95 -10.57 -0.20
CA ALA A 330 -15.22 -11.45 -1.34
C ALA A 330 -16.64 -11.23 -1.88
N ALA A 331 -17.65 -11.25 -1.01
CA ALA A 331 -19.04 -10.99 -1.39
C ALA A 331 -19.25 -9.58 -1.99
N ALA A 332 -18.42 -8.59 -1.62
CA ALA A 332 -18.44 -7.27 -2.24
C ALA A 332 -17.83 -7.28 -3.64
N VAL A 333 -16.65 -7.89 -3.81
CA VAL A 333 -15.98 -8.03 -5.11
C VAL A 333 -16.83 -8.83 -6.10
N GLU A 334 -17.45 -9.91 -5.66
CA GLU A 334 -18.32 -10.74 -6.51
C GLU A 334 -19.53 -9.98 -7.05
N ARG A 335 -20.10 -9.03 -6.31
CA ARG A 335 -21.20 -8.20 -6.80
C ARG A 335 -20.75 -7.28 -7.94
N ILE A 336 -19.53 -6.75 -7.83
CA ILE A 336 -18.90 -5.95 -8.89
C ILE A 336 -18.67 -6.84 -10.11
N ASP A 337 -18.08 -8.01 -9.91
CA ASP A 337 -17.71 -8.94 -10.98
C ASP A 337 -18.93 -9.53 -11.68
N GLY A 338 -19.97 -9.88 -10.92
CA GLY A 338 -21.22 -10.39 -11.47
C GLY A 338 -21.93 -9.38 -12.37
N PHE A 339 -21.89 -8.08 -12.02
CA PHE A 339 -22.40 -7.04 -12.90
C PHE A 339 -21.55 -6.89 -14.16
N LEU A 340 -20.22 -6.76 -14.00
CA LEU A 340 -19.31 -6.61 -15.13
C LEU A 340 -19.38 -7.79 -16.10
N ALA A 341 -19.47 -9.02 -15.60
CA ALA A 341 -19.61 -10.22 -16.43
C ALA A 341 -20.90 -10.20 -17.26
N LYS A 342 -22.04 -9.85 -16.66
CA LYS A 342 -23.32 -9.71 -17.37
C LYS A 342 -23.26 -8.60 -18.43
N ALA A 343 -22.67 -7.45 -18.09
CA ALA A 343 -22.53 -6.34 -19.00
C ALA A 343 -21.61 -6.68 -20.18
N VAL A 344 -20.48 -7.35 -19.94
CA VAL A 344 -19.57 -7.86 -20.99
C VAL A 344 -20.27 -8.90 -21.87
N ALA A 345 -21.04 -9.83 -21.30
CA ALA A 345 -21.80 -10.80 -22.09
C ALA A 345 -22.85 -10.13 -22.99
N ARG A 346 -23.46 -9.03 -22.52
CA ARG A 346 -24.47 -8.26 -23.25
C ARG A 346 -23.86 -7.36 -24.34
N PHE A 347 -22.71 -6.74 -24.09
CA PHE A 347 -22.16 -5.66 -24.92
C PHE A 347 -20.81 -5.99 -25.60
N GLY A 348 -20.17 -7.10 -25.23
CA GLY A 348 -18.82 -7.46 -25.66
C GLY A 348 -17.72 -6.90 -24.75
N ALA A 349 -16.51 -7.47 -24.88
CA ALA A 349 -15.31 -7.04 -24.13
C ALA A 349 -14.60 -5.83 -24.77
N ASP A 350 -14.81 -5.61 -26.08
CA ASP A 350 -14.26 -4.48 -26.85
C ASP A 350 -15.04 -3.19 -26.60
N PHE A 351 -15.32 -2.88 -25.33
CA PHE A 351 -15.76 -1.56 -24.94
C PHE A 351 -14.54 -0.64 -24.93
N GLY A 352 -14.02 -0.39 -26.13
CA GLY A 352 -13.02 0.62 -26.37
C GLY A 352 -13.48 1.94 -25.78
N PHE A 353 -12.50 2.76 -25.41
CA PHE A 353 -12.63 4.20 -25.23
C PHE A 353 -13.54 4.77 -26.34
N VAL A 354 -14.86 4.83 -26.13
CA VAL A 354 -15.76 5.54 -27.04
C VAL A 354 -15.60 7.01 -26.69
N ALA A 355 -14.50 7.57 -27.18
CA ALA A 355 -14.45 8.98 -27.51
C ALA A 355 -15.55 9.22 -28.55
N GLY A 356 -16.73 9.64 -28.10
CA GLY A 356 -17.80 10.11 -29.00
C GLY A 356 -19.23 9.62 -28.75
N GLY A 357 -19.52 8.88 -27.67
CA GLY A 357 -20.89 8.55 -27.28
C GLY A 357 -21.46 9.64 -26.36
N SER A 358 -22.56 10.29 -26.76
CA SER A 358 -23.13 11.52 -26.19
C SER A 358 -23.77 11.41 -24.79
N ALA A 359 -23.32 10.50 -23.95
CA ALA A 359 -23.75 10.41 -22.56
C ALA A 359 -22.58 10.81 -21.68
N ASP A 360 -22.75 11.86 -20.90
CA ASP A 360 -21.72 12.33 -19.97
C ASP A 360 -21.62 11.36 -18.77
N PRO A 361 -20.57 10.53 -18.66
CA PRO A 361 -20.38 9.69 -17.48
C PRO A 361 -20.07 10.51 -16.22
N ALA A 362 -19.91 11.84 -16.31
CA ALA A 362 -19.64 12.70 -15.17
C ALA A 362 -20.70 12.59 -14.08
N GLU A 363 -21.98 12.42 -14.40
CA GLU A 363 -23.03 12.31 -13.38
C GLU A 363 -22.90 11.00 -12.58
N ALA A 364 -22.56 9.89 -13.24
CA ALA A 364 -22.36 8.59 -12.59
C ALA A 364 -21.07 8.54 -11.74
N LEU A 365 -20.10 9.41 -12.04
CA LEU A 365 -18.82 9.52 -11.33
C LEU A 365 -18.79 10.67 -10.31
N ASP A 366 -19.80 11.55 -10.28
CA ASP A 366 -19.78 12.75 -9.42
C ASP A 366 -19.73 12.39 -7.94
N ALA A 367 -20.58 11.44 -7.50
CA ALA A 367 -20.58 10.97 -6.10
C ALA A 367 -19.25 10.33 -5.69
N PHE A 368 -18.64 9.55 -6.59
CA PHE A 368 -17.32 8.95 -6.37
C PHE A 368 -16.22 10.02 -6.31
N SER A 369 -16.23 10.96 -7.26
CA SER A 369 -15.24 12.03 -7.35
C SER A 369 -15.32 12.98 -6.15
N THR A 370 -16.54 13.32 -5.72
CA THR A 370 -16.80 14.10 -4.50
C THR A 370 -16.25 13.40 -3.27
N ALA A 371 -16.45 12.08 -3.16
CA ALA A 371 -15.92 11.30 -2.04
C ALA A 371 -14.39 11.23 -2.04
N MET A 372 -13.78 11.00 -3.20
CA MET A 372 -12.33 10.94 -3.31
C MET A 372 -11.66 12.32 -3.13
N ASP A 373 -12.32 13.40 -3.53
CA ASP A 373 -11.85 14.79 -3.31
C ASP A 373 -11.88 15.22 -1.84
N ASP A 374 -12.74 14.61 -1.04
CA ASP A 374 -12.89 14.86 0.39
C ASP A 374 -12.04 13.88 1.18
N ASP A 375 -10.74 14.14 1.26
CA ASP A 375 -9.78 13.38 2.07
C ASP A 375 -9.67 11.88 1.70
N LEU A 376 -9.80 11.53 0.42
CA LEU A 376 -9.71 10.13 -0.05
C LEU A 376 -10.72 9.25 0.69
N ASN A 377 -11.98 9.68 0.74
CA ASN A 377 -13.05 8.96 1.44
C ASN A 377 -13.49 7.71 0.69
N VAL A 378 -12.64 6.69 0.68
CA VAL A 378 -12.87 5.41 0.01
C VAL A 378 -14.16 4.71 0.46
N PRO A 379 -14.60 4.73 1.75
CA PRO A 379 -15.88 4.17 2.12
C PRO A 379 -17.07 4.78 1.36
N ARG A 380 -17.11 6.12 1.20
CA ARG A 380 -18.15 6.79 0.42
C ARG A 380 -17.97 6.54 -1.08
N ALA A 381 -16.74 6.45 -1.56
CA ALA A 381 -16.45 6.12 -2.95
C ALA A 381 -16.91 4.68 -3.30
N LEU A 382 -16.72 3.72 -2.39
CA LEU A 382 -17.22 2.35 -2.51
C LEU A 382 -18.74 2.28 -2.46
N ALA A 383 -19.39 3.13 -1.65
CA ALA A 383 -20.84 3.24 -1.69
C ALA A 383 -21.32 3.66 -3.09
N ALA A 384 -20.72 4.70 -3.69
CA ALA A 384 -21.03 5.12 -5.06
C ALA A 384 -20.78 4.00 -6.10
N LEU A 385 -19.70 3.24 -5.95
CA LEU A 385 -19.41 2.07 -6.78
C LEU A 385 -20.51 1.00 -6.70
N HIS A 386 -20.94 0.63 -5.49
CA HIS A 386 -21.98 -0.40 -5.31
C HIS A 386 -23.37 0.10 -5.73
N GLU A 387 -23.66 1.40 -5.61
CA GLU A 387 -24.86 2.00 -6.20
C GLU A 387 -24.84 1.91 -7.73
N ALA A 388 -23.71 2.21 -8.37
CA ALA A 388 -23.56 2.06 -9.83
C ALA A 388 -23.73 0.60 -10.28
N VAL A 389 -23.16 -0.36 -9.54
CA VAL A 389 -23.38 -1.80 -9.77
C VAL A 389 -24.86 -2.18 -9.68
N ARG A 390 -25.59 -1.65 -8.69
CA ARG A 390 -27.03 -1.93 -8.52
C ARG A 390 -27.84 -1.34 -9.66
N ALA A 391 -27.63 -0.06 -9.98
CA ALA A 391 -28.31 0.63 -11.07
C ALA A 391 -28.04 -0.06 -12.42
N GLY A 392 -26.80 -0.51 -12.66
CA GLY A 392 -26.45 -1.25 -13.86
C GLY A 392 -27.15 -2.61 -13.98
N ASN A 393 -27.28 -3.37 -12.88
CA ASN A 393 -28.06 -4.61 -12.90
C ASN A 393 -29.55 -4.36 -13.18
N THR A 394 -30.13 -3.31 -12.60
CA THR A 394 -31.53 -2.92 -12.88
C THR A 394 -31.70 -2.55 -14.35
N ALA A 395 -30.80 -1.73 -14.90
CA ALA A 395 -30.84 -1.35 -16.31
C ALA A 395 -30.73 -2.56 -17.26
N LEU A 396 -29.85 -3.53 -16.95
CA LEU A 396 -29.77 -4.78 -17.72
C LEU A 396 -31.08 -5.59 -17.67
N ALA A 397 -31.74 -5.65 -16.51
CA ALA A 397 -33.01 -6.36 -16.35
C ALA A 397 -34.17 -5.68 -17.09
N ASP A 398 -34.17 -4.34 -17.12
CA ASP A 398 -35.21 -3.54 -17.79
C ASP A 398 -34.95 -3.40 -19.30
N GLY A 399 -33.81 -3.89 -19.81
CA GLY A 399 -33.40 -3.75 -21.21
C GLY A 399 -32.93 -2.35 -21.59
N ASP A 400 -32.62 -1.50 -20.60
CA ASP A 400 -32.04 -0.17 -20.81
C ASP A 400 -30.53 -0.28 -21.03
N ASP A 401 -30.16 -0.60 -22.28
CA ASP A 401 -28.76 -0.80 -22.66
C ASP A 401 -27.90 0.48 -22.53
N ASP A 402 -28.49 1.68 -22.63
CA ASP A 402 -27.75 2.95 -22.49
C ASP A 402 -27.36 3.20 -21.04
N ALA A 403 -28.32 3.05 -20.11
CA ALA A 403 -28.04 3.17 -18.68
C ALA A 403 -27.07 2.09 -18.19
N ALA A 404 -27.22 0.84 -18.67
CA ALA A 404 -26.32 -0.25 -18.33
C ALA A 404 -24.87 0.01 -18.79
N ARG A 405 -24.67 0.55 -20.00
CA ARG A 405 -23.34 0.93 -20.50
C ARG A 405 -22.69 2.05 -19.68
N LYS A 406 -23.46 3.08 -19.28
CA LYS A 406 -22.95 4.14 -18.40
C LYS A 406 -22.51 3.60 -17.05
N ALA A 407 -23.33 2.73 -16.45
CA ALA A 407 -22.99 2.08 -15.19
C ALA A 407 -21.74 1.22 -15.31
N MET A 408 -21.61 0.44 -16.40
CA MET A 408 -20.42 -0.36 -16.68
C MET A 408 -19.16 0.52 -16.79
N TYR A 409 -19.20 1.60 -17.57
CA TYR A 409 -18.09 2.54 -17.70
C TYR A 409 -17.69 3.15 -16.34
N ALA A 410 -18.67 3.57 -15.55
CA ALA A 410 -18.45 4.13 -14.22
C ALA A 410 -17.79 3.10 -13.29
N VAL A 411 -18.30 1.86 -13.24
CA VAL A 411 -17.76 0.78 -12.42
C VAL A 411 -16.32 0.42 -12.83
N VAL A 412 -16.04 0.30 -14.13
CA VAL A 412 -14.66 0.05 -14.63
C VAL A 412 -13.73 1.18 -14.19
N THR A 413 -14.12 2.44 -14.42
CA THR A 413 -13.33 3.61 -14.04
C THR A 413 -13.04 3.65 -12.52
N MET A 414 -14.06 3.45 -11.69
CA MET A 414 -13.91 3.45 -10.24
C MET A 414 -13.02 2.30 -9.74
N THR A 415 -13.17 1.11 -10.32
CA THR A 415 -12.35 -0.07 -9.96
C THR A 415 -10.89 0.09 -10.42
N ASP A 416 -10.63 0.76 -11.54
CA ASP A 416 -9.28 1.13 -12.00
C ASP A 416 -8.60 2.15 -11.08
N VAL A 417 -9.34 3.20 -10.67
CA VAL A 417 -8.84 4.20 -9.73
C VAL A 417 -8.51 3.57 -8.36
N LEU A 418 -9.35 2.66 -7.88
CA LEU A 418 -9.09 1.91 -6.64
C LEU A 418 -8.01 0.82 -6.84
N GLY A 419 -7.54 0.60 -8.08
CA GLY A 419 -6.53 -0.38 -8.47
C GLY A 419 -6.98 -1.84 -8.33
N LEU A 420 -8.28 -2.10 -8.22
CA LEU A 420 -8.83 -3.45 -8.10
C LEU A 420 -8.55 -4.29 -9.35
N ASN A 421 -8.33 -3.65 -10.50
CA ASN A 421 -8.01 -4.30 -11.78
C ASN A 421 -6.50 -4.37 -12.06
N ALA A 422 -5.66 -3.98 -11.10
CA ALA A 422 -4.20 -3.97 -11.26
C ALA A 422 -3.51 -5.17 -10.58
N VAL A 423 -4.25 -5.99 -9.84
CA VAL A 423 -3.70 -7.12 -9.08
C VAL A 423 -3.20 -8.24 -10.00
N ALA A 424 -2.28 -9.08 -9.53
CA ALA A 424 -1.83 -10.23 -10.32
C ALA A 424 -3.02 -11.14 -10.68
N GLY A 425 -3.09 -11.58 -11.94
CA GLY A 425 -4.19 -12.41 -12.44
C GLY A 425 -5.51 -11.69 -12.72
N SER A 426 -5.55 -10.35 -12.70
CA SER A 426 -6.76 -9.55 -13.00
C SER A 426 -6.98 -9.23 -14.49
N GLY A 427 -5.96 -9.38 -15.34
CA GLY A 427 -6.20 -9.56 -16.77
C GLY A 427 -7.04 -10.83 -16.97
N GLN A 428 -7.81 -10.93 -18.04
CA GLN A 428 -8.58 -12.11 -18.47
C GLN A 428 -7.69 -13.36 -18.68
N ALA A 429 -6.98 -13.79 -17.65
CA ALA A 429 -6.66 -15.17 -17.43
C ALA A 429 -7.93 -15.78 -16.80
N GLY A 430 -8.95 -15.96 -17.64
CA GLY A 430 -9.49 -17.31 -17.69
C GLY A 430 -8.27 -18.18 -17.83
N SER A 431 -7.88 -18.86 -16.76
CA SER A 431 -6.79 -19.81 -16.84
C SER A 431 -7.13 -20.74 -18.01
N ARG A 432 -6.15 -21.28 -18.75
CA ARG A 432 -6.49 -22.25 -19.82
C ARG A 432 -7.42 -23.34 -19.29
N GLU A 433 -7.32 -23.61 -17.99
CA GLU A 433 -8.15 -24.47 -17.17
C GLU A 433 -9.58 -23.93 -16.98
N ALA A 434 -9.79 -22.63 -16.73
CA ALA A 434 -11.13 -22.01 -16.66
C ALA A 434 -11.81 -21.93 -18.03
N ASP A 435 -11.07 -21.63 -19.09
CA ASP A 435 -11.59 -21.65 -20.46
C ASP A 435 -11.93 -23.10 -20.89
N ALA A 436 -11.04 -24.06 -20.61
CA ALA A 436 -11.30 -25.48 -20.86
C ALA A 436 -12.49 -25.99 -20.03
N LEU A 437 -12.61 -25.57 -18.76
CA LEU A 437 -13.74 -25.88 -17.92
C LEU A 437 -15.03 -25.28 -18.49
N GLY A 438 -15.00 -24.02 -18.94
CA GLY A 438 -16.13 -23.35 -19.59
C GLY A 438 -16.63 -24.13 -20.80
N VAL A 439 -15.72 -24.52 -21.70
CA VAL A 439 -16.05 -25.35 -22.88
C VAL A 439 -16.70 -26.68 -22.47
N LEU A 440 -16.17 -27.35 -21.44
CA LEU A 440 -16.71 -28.61 -20.96
C LEU A 440 -18.09 -28.44 -20.32
N VAL A 441 -18.29 -27.41 -19.50
CA VAL A 441 -19.56 -27.12 -18.83
C VAL A 441 -20.62 -26.72 -19.86
N GLU A 442 -20.28 -25.88 -20.83
CA GLU A 442 -21.19 -25.51 -21.93
C GLU A 442 -21.64 -26.73 -22.74
N ALA A 443 -20.74 -27.67 -23.04
CA ALA A 443 -21.09 -28.92 -23.71
C ALA A 443 -22.07 -29.77 -22.87
N GLN A 444 -21.86 -29.84 -21.55
CA GLN A 444 -22.78 -30.53 -20.64
C GLN A 444 -24.14 -29.83 -20.54
N LEU A 445 -24.17 -28.49 -20.51
CA LEU A 445 -25.42 -27.72 -20.51
C LEU A 445 -26.19 -27.90 -21.81
N ALA A 446 -25.50 -27.95 -22.96
CA ALA A 446 -26.12 -28.25 -24.25
C ALA A 446 -26.70 -29.68 -24.29
N ALA A 447 -25.96 -30.68 -23.79
CA ALA A 447 -26.46 -32.05 -23.67
C ALA A 447 -27.67 -32.15 -22.74
N ARG A 448 -27.66 -31.41 -21.62
CA ARG A 448 -28.79 -31.30 -20.70
C ARG A 448 -30.01 -30.64 -21.36
N ALA A 449 -29.81 -29.55 -22.10
CA ALA A 449 -30.89 -28.89 -22.84
C ALA A 449 -31.52 -29.83 -23.88
N ALA A 450 -30.72 -30.61 -24.60
CA ALA A 450 -31.19 -31.63 -25.54
C ALA A 450 -31.98 -32.74 -24.83
N ALA A 451 -31.51 -33.23 -23.68
CA ALA A 451 -32.23 -34.22 -22.87
C ALA A 451 -33.59 -33.70 -22.40
N ARG A 452 -33.65 -32.45 -21.93
CA ARG A 452 -34.92 -31.79 -21.54
C ARG A 452 -35.87 -31.64 -22.73
N ALA A 453 -35.36 -31.24 -23.90
CA ALA A 453 -36.17 -31.13 -25.12
C ALA A 453 -36.74 -32.49 -25.56
N ALA A 454 -35.97 -33.57 -25.39
CA ALA A 454 -36.40 -34.94 -25.63
C ALA A 454 -37.30 -35.53 -24.52
N LYS A 455 -37.57 -34.76 -23.44
CA LYS A 455 -38.28 -35.20 -22.22
C LYS A 455 -37.60 -36.37 -21.48
N ASP A 456 -36.28 -36.52 -21.65
CA ASP A 456 -35.46 -37.45 -20.87
C ASP A 456 -35.00 -36.77 -19.57
N TRP A 457 -35.89 -36.79 -18.58
CA TRP A 457 -35.64 -36.17 -17.28
C TRP A 457 -34.52 -36.86 -16.50
N ALA A 458 -34.38 -38.18 -16.66
CA ALA A 458 -33.35 -38.96 -15.99
C ALA A 458 -31.95 -38.54 -16.46
N ALA A 459 -31.74 -38.40 -17.77
CA ALA A 459 -30.47 -37.92 -18.32
C ALA A 459 -30.20 -36.45 -17.95
N SER A 460 -31.23 -35.59 -17.98
CA SER A 460 -31.12 -34.18 -17.56
C SER A 460 -30.67 -34.03 -16.10
N ASP A 461 -31.26 -34.81 -15.19
CA ASP A 461 -30.93 -34.77 -13.77
C ASP A 461 -29.54 -35.36 -13.50
N ALA A 462 -29.17 -36.46 -14.17
CA ALA A 462 -27.83 -37.04 -14.05
C ALA A 462 -26.72 -36.04 -14.46
N ILE A 463 -26.94 -35.25 -15.52
CA ILE A 463 -25.98 -34.22 -15.94
C ILE A 463 -25.88 -33.09 -14.90
N ARG A 464 -27.02 -32.61 -14.38
CA ARG A 464 -27.04 -31.57 -13.33
C ARG A 464 -26.32 -32.04 -12.07
N ASP A 465 -26.57 -33.27 -11.64
CA ASP A 465 -25.99 -33.82 -10.42
C ASP A 465 -24.48 -34.04 -10.59
N THR A 466 -24.03 -34.43 -11.78
CA THR A 466 -22.59 -34.50 -12.14
C THR A 466 -21.93 -33.13 -12.06
N LEU A 467 -22.56 -32.09 -12.64
CA LEU A 467 -22.05 -30.72 -12.55
C LEU A 467 -21.99 -30.24 -11.09
N ASN A 468 -23.05 -30.48 -10.30
CA ASN A 468 -23.07 -30.14 -8.88
C ASN A 468 -21.99 -30.86 -8.05
N GLN A 469 -21.69 -32.13 -8.37
CA GLN A 469 -20.57 -32.88 -7.74
C GLN A 469 -19.22 -32.29 -8.09
N ALA A 470 -19.04 -31.80 -9.32
CA ALA A 470 -17.85 -31.10 -9.76
C ALA A 470 -17.75 -29.67 -9.20
N GLY A 471 -18.67 -29.27 -8.32
CA GLY A 471 -18.73 -27.93 -7.78
C GLY A 471 -19.20 -26.90 -8.81
N VAL A 472 -20.10 -27.27 -9.73
CA VAL A 472 -20.73 -26.37 -10.70
C VAL A 472 -22.24 -26.32 -10.43
N LEU A 473 -22.73 -25.16 -9.98
CA LEU A 473 -24.14 -24.86 -9.80
C LEU A 473 -24.75 -24.43 -11.14
N VAL A 474 -25.94 -24.93 -11.45
CA VAL A 474 -26.68 -24.61 -12.69
C VAL A 474 -27.99 -23.92 -12.34
N GLU A 475 -28.24 -22.76 -12.94
CA GLU A 475 -29.48 -21.99 -12.80
C GLU A 475 -30.20 -21.89 -14.15
N ASP A 476 -31.43 -22.40 -14.23
CA ASP A 476 -32.26 -22.32 -15.43
C ASP A 476 -32.97 -20.96 -15.52
N GLY A 477 -32.72 -20.21 -16.60
CA GLY A 477 -33.39 -18.93 -16.91
C GLY A 477 -34.20 -18.97 -18.20
N PRO A 478 -34.98 -17.91 -18.51
CA PRO A 478 -35.78 -17.81 -19.73
C PRO A 478 -34.95 -17.84 -21.02
N ASP A 479 -33.69 -17.39 -20.97
CA ASP A 479 -32.76 -17.36 -22.11
C ASP A 479 -31.82 -18.58 -22.16
N GLY A 480 -31.98 -19.55 -21.26
CA GLY A 480 -31.14 -20.75 -21.15
C GLY A 480 -30.59 -20.97 -19.76
N ALA A 481 -29.80 -22.05 -19.60
CA ALA A 481 -29.15 -22.37 -18.35
C ALA A 481 -27.84 -21.58 -18.21
N THR A 482 -27.66 -20.95 -17.05
CA THR A 482 -26.39 -20.33 -16.63
C THR A 482 -25.72 -21.18 -15.57
N TRP A 483 -24.42 -20.99 -15.35
CA TRP A 483 -23.68 -21.76 -14.35
C TRP A 483 -22.75 -20.88 -13.52
N SER A 484 -22.43 -21.37 -12.32
CA SER A 484 -21.43 -20.78 -11.42
C SER A 484 -20.70 -21.89 -10.66
N LEU A 485 -19.56 -21.61 -10.04
CA LEU A 485 -18.89 -22.58 -9.19
C LEU A 485 -19.52 -22.59 -7.79
N LYS A 486 -19.80 -23.79 -7.27
CA LYS A 486 -20.15 -24.05 -5.89
C LYS A 486 -18.97 -23.67 -5.02
N ARG A 487 -19.23 -22.84 -4.02
CA ARG A 487 -18.22 -22.40 -3.05
C ARG A 487 -18.17 -23.40 -1.90
N ASP A 488 -16.97 -23.67 -1.40
CA ASP A 488 -16.76 -24.37 -0.13
C ASP A 488 -17.25 -23.55 1.06
#